data_AF-A0A445BM40-F1
#
_entry.id   AF-A0A445BM40-F1
#
_cell.length_a   1.000
_cell.length_b   1.000
_cell.length_c   1.000
_cell.angle_alpha   90.00
_cell.angle_beta   90.00
_cell.angle_gamma   90.00
#
_symmetry.space_group_name_H-M   'P 1'
#
loop_
_entity.id
_entity.type
_entity.pdbx_description
1 polymer ?
#
loop_
_entity_poly.entity_id
_entity_poly.type
_entity_poly.pdbx_seq_one_letter_code
_entity_poly.pdbx_strand_id
1 'polypeptide(L)'
;MNLIECINSVLKGARDPKTWPAYEGPTLVANPALRRTSKGRPKLTQYLNEMDSHDMRGPRICRLCGDQGHSRSRCPQRDGPSGAGS
;
A
#
# COMPACT_ATOMS: atom_id res chain seq x y z
N MET A 1 -0.67 -6.50 11.22
CA MET A 1 -0.87 -5.30 10.39
C MET A 1 -2.36 -5.17 10.11
N ASN A 2 -3.03 -4.33 10.89
CA ASN A 2 -4.48 -4.13 10.78
C ASN A 2 -4.79 -3.22 9.59
N LEU A 3 -6.01 -3.35 9.04
CA LEU A 3 -6.46 -2.57 7.87
C LEU A 3 -6.28 -1.06 8.09
N ILE A 4 -6.51 -0.61 9.32
CA ILE A 4 -6.35 0.79 9.76
C ILE A 4 -4.89 1.23 9.65
N GLU A 5 -3.94 0.43 10.14
CA GLU A 5 -2.51 0.73 10.07
C GLU A 5 -2.00 0.78 8.62
N CYS A 6 -2.55 -0.08 7.76
CA CYS A 6 -2.21 -0.12 6.33
C CYS A 6 -2.67 1.15 5.60
N ILE A 7 -3.92 1.57 5.84
CA ILE A 7 -4.49 2.80 5.28
C ILE A 7 -3.67 4.01 5.76
N ASN A 8 -3.39 4.09 7.05
CA ASN A 8 -2.60 5.18 7.63
C ASN A 8 -1.15 5.19 7.10
N SER A 9 -0.56 4.03 6.83
CA SER A 9 0.76 3.92 6.20
C SER A 9 0.79 4.43 4.75
N VAL A 10 -0.31 4.34 4.01
CA VAL A 10 -0.42 4.82 2.62
C VAL A 10 -0.72 6.32 2.57
N LEU A 11 -1.43 6.85 3.56
CA LEU A 11 -1.81 8.26 3.63
C LEU A 11 -0.78 9.16 4.33
N LYS A 12 0.36 8.60 4.79
CA LYS A 12 1.43 9.40 5.43
C LYS A 12 1.93 10.48 4.47
N GLY A 13 1.68 11.74 4.82
CA GLY A 13 2.12 12.93 4.10
C GLY A 13 1.08 13.56 3.15
N ALA A 14 -0.10 12.97 2.98
CA ALA A 14 -1.08 13.42 1.99
C ALA A 14 -2.11 14.46 2.50
N ARG A 15 -2.07 14.84 3.77
CA ARG A 15 -3.15 15.62 4.39
C ARG A 15 -2.62 16.87 5.09
N ASP A 16 -2.54 17.98 4.36
CA ASP A 16 -2.47 19.31 4.98
C ASP A 16 -3.82 19.57 5.68
N PRO A 17 -3.84 19.82 7.00
CA PRO A 17 -5.07 20.14 7.74
C PRO A 17 -5.83 21.35 7.17
N LYS A 18 -5.14 22.29 6.51
CA LYS A 18 -5.77 23.45 5.86
C LYS A 18 -6.48 23.08 4.57
N THR A 19 -5.96 22.12 3.82
CA THR A 19 -6.55 21.66 2.55
C THR A 19 -7.62 20.59 2.76
N TRP A 20 -7.48 19.78 3.81
CA TRP A 20 -8.34 18.62 4.08
C TRP A 20 -8.75 18.57 5.56
N PRO A 21 -9.71 19.39 5.99
CA PRO A 21 -10.20 19.42 7.36
C PRO A 21 -10.70 18.03 7.80
N ALA A 22 -10.81 17.84 9.13
CA ALA A 22 -11.40 16.63 9.67
C ALA A 22 -12.83 16.47 9.12
N TYR A 23 -13.17 15.22 8.79
CA TYR A 23 -14.52 14.91 8.31
C TYR A 23 -15.41 14.65 9.52
N GLU A 24 -16.38 15.53 9.74
CA GLU A 24 -17.31 15.48 10.89
C GLU A 24 -18.60 14.66 10.62
N GLY A 25 -18.69 14.01 9.45
CA GLY A 25 -19.88 13.27 9.06
C GLY A 25 -19.89 11.80 9.49
N PRO A 26 -20.98 11.07 9.20
CA PRO A 26 -21.11 9.64 9.52
C PRO A 26 -19.99 8.82 8.88
N THR A 27 -19.50 7.80 9.59
CA THR A 27 -18.50 6.89 9.02
C THR A 27 -19.09 6.13 7.84
N LEU A 28 -18.59 6.41 6.63
CA LEU A 28 -19.00 5.72 5.41
C LEU A 28 -18.34 4.34 5.36
N VAL A 29 -19.10 3.30 5.66
CA VAL A 29 -18.64 1.91 5.52
C VAL A 29 -19.14 1.36 4.18
N ALA A 30 -18.25 0.75 3.41
CA ALA A 30 -18.63 0.11 2.15
C ALA A 30 -19.65 -1.01 2.41
N ASN A 31 -20.75 -1.02 1.66
CA ASN A 31 -21.78 -2.05 1.77
C ASN A 31 -21.18 -3.44 1.47
N PRO A 32 -21.17 -4.38 2.45
CA PRO A 32 -20.61 -5.71 2.26
C PRO A 32 -21.25 -6.49 1.10
N ALA A 33 -22.55 -6.29 0.84
CA ALA A 33 -23.29 -6.99 -0.19
C ALA A 33 -22.93 -6.53 -1.61
N LEU A 34 -22.40 -5.31 -1.76
CA LEU A 34 -21.96 -4.75 -3.05
C LEU A 34 -20.46 -4.92 -3.28
N ARG A 35 -19.75 -5.61 -2.37
CA ARG A 35 -18.32 -5.90 -2.56
C ARG A 35 -18.17 -6.78 -3.80
N ARG A 36 -17.32 -6.35 -4.73
CA ARG A 36 -16.94 -7.18 -5.88
C ARG A 36 -16.45 -8.54 -5.39
N THR A 37 -17.18 -9.59 -5.73
CA THR A 37 -16.77 -10.98 -5.49
C THR A 37 -15.71 -11.40 -6.51
N SER A 38 -14.83 -12.32 -6.15
CA SER A 38 -13.86 -12.91 -7.09
C SER A 38 -14.53 -13.68 -8.23
N LYS A 39 -15.76 -14.17 -8.01
CA LYS A 39 -16.64 -14.71 -9.05
C LYS A 39 -17.03 -13.57 -10.00
N GLY A 40 -16.37 -13.49 -11.14
CA GLY A 40 -16.60 -12.45 -12.16
C GLY A 40 -15.37 -11.62 -12.51
N ARG A 41 -14.27 -11.72 -11.75
CA ARG A 41 -12.99 -11.18 -12.22
C ARG A 41 -12.50 -12.08 -13.36
N PRO A 42 -12.36 -11.57 -14.59
CA PRO A 42 -11.76 -12.35 -15.66
C PRO A 42 -10.39 -12.86 -15.19
N LYS A 43 -10.07 -14.13 -15.48
CA LYS A 43 -8.67 -14.57 -15.36
C LYS A 43 -7.86 -13.58 -16.18
N LEU A 44 -6.83 -13.01 -15.56
CA LEU A 44 -6.01 -11.96 -16.17
C LEU A 44 -5.29 -12.54 -17.39
N THR A 45 -5.94 -12.46 -18.56
CA THR A 45 -5.33 -12.60 -19.87
C THR A 45 -4.96 -11.22 -20.39
N GLN A 46 -4.50 -10.34 -19.50
CA GLN A 46 -3.99 -9.05 -19.94
C GLN A 46 -2.72 -9.34 -20.73
N TYR A 47 -2.76 -9.04 -22.02
CA TYR A 47 -1.58 -9.05 -22.87
C TYR A 47 -0.58 -8.06 -22.26
N LEU A 48 0.59 -8.56 -21.86
CA LEU A 48 1.64 -7.71 -21.30
C LEU A 48 2.21 -6.86 -22.44
N ASN A 49 2.15 -5.54 -22.28
CA ASN A 49 2.87 -4.63 -23.15
C ASN A 49 4.31 -4.44 -22.65
N GLU A 50 5.17 -3.85 -23.48
CA GLU A 50 6.53 -3.43 -23.14
C GLU A 50 6.58 -2.58 -21.85
N MET A 51 5.63 -1.67 -21.64
CA MET A 51 5.52 -0.90 -20.39
C MET A 51 5.20 -1.75 -19.15
N ASP A 52 4.55 -2.90 -19.34
CA ASP A 52 4.24 -3.84 -18.27
C ASP A 52 5.41 -4.78 -17.96
N SER A 53 6.36 -4.93 -18.90
CA SER A 53 7.59 -5.69 -18.68
C SER A 53 8.37 -5.11 -17.50
N HIS A 54 8.85 -5.99 -16.64
CA HIS A 54 9.69 -5.60 -15.51
C HIS A 54 11.04 -5.04 -15.96
N ASP A 55 11.49 -5.36 -17.16
CA ASP A 55 12.77 -4.90 -17.70
C ASP A 55 12.78 -3.38 -17.92
N MET A 56 11.60 -2.78 -18.17
CA MET A 56 11.43 -1.32 -18.30
C MET A 56 11.18 -0.61 -16.98
N ARG A 57 10.92 -1.35 -15.89
CA ARG A 57 10.77 -0.74 -14.57
C ARG A 57 12.15 -0.48 -14.00
N GLY A 58 12.34 0.70 -13.41
CA GLY A 58 13.51 0.99 -12.61
C GLY A 58 13.69 -0.02 -11.45
N PRO A 59 14.85 0.02 -10.78
CA PRO A 59 15.17 -0.94 -9.73
C PRO A 59 14.05 -1.08 -8.70
N ARG A 60 13.81 -2.30 -8.23
CA ARG A 60 12.83 -2.53 -7.16
C ARG A 60 13.30 -1.83 -5.89
N ILE A 61 12.50 -0.87 -5.44
CA ILE A 61 12.71 -0.13 -4.20
C ILE A 61 11.88 -0.77 -3.08
N CYS A 62 12.50 -0.99 -1.93
CA CYS A 62 11.82 -1.44 -0.74
C CYS A 62 10.87 -0.34 -0.23
N ARG A 63 9.57 -0.63 -0.18
CA ARG A 63 8.56 0.31 0.32
C ARG A 63 8.63 0.58 1.83
N LEU A 64 9.52 -0.10 2.57
CA LEU A 64 9.69 0.11 4.01
C LEU A 64 10.88 1.05 4.29
N CYS A 65 12.04 0.75 3.71
CA CYS A 65 13.30 1.46 3.99
C CYS A 65 13.75 2.39 2.87
N GLY A 66 13.23 2.25 1.64
CA GLY A 66 13.67 3.02 0.48
C GLY A 66 14.91 2.48 -0.23
N ASP A 67 15.56 1.44 0.29
CA ASP A 67 16.72 0.82 -0.38
C ASP A 67 16.31 -0.09 -1.52
N GLN A 68 17.20 -0.24 -2.50
CA GLN A 68 17.00 -1.14 -3.63
C GLN A 68 17.32 -2.61 -3.26
N GLY A 69 16.93 -3.54 -4.14
CA GLY A 69 17.40 -4.92 -4.10
C GLY A 69 16.56 -5.88 -3.25
N HIS A 70 15.57 -5.37 -2.49
CA HIS A 70 14.68 -6.23 -1.73
C HIS A 70 13.23 -5.71 -1.67
N SER A 71 12.29 -6.63 -1.49
CA SER A 71 10.89 -6.29 -1.24
C SER A 71 10.67 -6.02 0.25
N ARG A 72 9.57 -5.34 0.60
CA ARG A 72 9.15 -5.14 1.99
C ARG A 72 9.18 -6.43 2.82
N SER A 73 8.87 -7.59 2.22
CA SER A 73 8.83 -8.86 2.94
C SER A 73 10.20 -9.39 3.38
N ARG A 74 11.26 -8.95 2.71
CA ARG A 74 12.66 -9.33 2.96
C ARG A 74 13.48 -8.16 3.52
N CYS A 75 12.81 -7.11 3.99
CA CYS A 75 13.49 -5.94 4.52
C CYS A 75 14.14 -6.28 5.87
N PRO A 76 15.44 -6.01 6.08
CA PRO A 76 16.09 -6.25 7.37
C PRO A 76 15.43 -5.46 8.51
N GLN A 77 14.85 -4.30 8.22
CA GLN A 77 14.11 -3.49 9.19
C GLN A 77 12.72 -4.04 9.51
N ARG A 78 12.27 -5.12 8.84
CA ARG A 78 10.90 -5.63 8.97
C ARG A 78 10.65 -6.30 10.32
N ASP A 79 11.67 -6.92 10.91
CA ASP A 79 11.57 -7.55 12.24
C ASP A 79 11.99 -6.60 13.36
N GLY A 80 12.69 -5.51 13.04
CA GLY A 80 13.13 -4.46 13.96
C GLY A 80 14.04 -4.96 15.10
N PRO A 81 15.18 -4.30 15.40
CA PRO A 81 15.68 -4.35 16.75
C PRO A 81 14.64 -3.71 17.67
N SER A 82 14.14 -4.47 18.65
CA SER A 82 13.46 -3.89 19.81
C SER A 82 14.34 -2.78 20.39
N GLY A 83 13.71 -1.69 20.83
CA GLY A 83 14.33 -0.41 21.15
C GLY A 83 15.71 -0.45 21.80
N ALA A 84 16.59 0.43 21.32
CA ALA A 84 17.59 1.06 22.17
C ALA A 84 17.13 2.52 22.33
N GLY A 85 16.53 2.80 23.50
CA GLY A 85 16.28 4.16 23.92
C GLY A 85 17.59 4.87 24.25
N SER A 86 17.60 6.17 23.98
CA SER A 86 18.33 7.20 24.73
C SER A 86 17.62 8.51 24.47
#